data_AF-A0A354GS13-F1
#
_entry.id   AF-A0A354GS13-F1
#
_cell.length_a   1.000
_cell.length_b   1.000
_cell.length_c   1.000
_cell.angle_alpha   90.00
_cell.angle_beta   90.00
_cell.angle_gamma   90.00
#
_symmetry.space_group_name_H-M   'P 1'
#
loop_
_entity.id
_entity.type
_entity.pdbx_description
1 polymer ?
#
loop_
_entity_poly.entity_id
_entity_poly.type
_entity_poly.pdbx_seq_one_letter_code
_entity_poly.pdbx_strand_id
1 'polypeptide(L)'
;MALSDTGQLDKAEPILRHAVNVAPDQVNARVALGVVLARKGRHAEAIPVLREAVAQEPTNPWAHRNLGGCLMTLGQIAEAETSLRRAAELNPADPQALFGLAQVLQATGELKEADDLYIKVIALDERSSLAEKAKQERTKLSQQSFRAALPGMERPDAIMYCLSALQVFEKMKPEEIKKIGFEIALLGQKGLATTESAQKYRLKSMPGQFSGLHLVCLMYVAFRKVAPDHDIGFDLSNEFERATTMHKKGERK
;
A
#
# COMPACT_ATOMS: atom_id res chain seq x y z
N MET A 1 25.53 15.19 10.43
CA MET A 1 24.81 15.07 9.13
C MET A 1 25.76 15.50 8.01
N ALA A 2 25.60 14.93 6.81
CA ALA A 2 26.37 15.13 5.56
C ALA A 2 27.56 14.18 5.35
N LEU A 3 27.24 12.94 4.95
CA LEU A 3 28.20 11.91 4.60
C LEU A 3 27.49 10.94 3.63
N SER A 4 27.68 11.12 2.32
CA SER A 4 26.99 10.39 1.25
C SER A 4 27.27 8.88 1.34
N ASP A 5 26.23 8.09 1.09
CA ASP A 5 25.82 6.98 1.94
C ASP A 5 26.41 5.59 1.66
N THR A 6 27.38 5.41 0.78
CA THR A 6 27.90 4.05 0.50
C THR A 6 29.31 3.89 1.05
N GLY A 7 30.24 4.73 0.62
CA GLY A 7 31.66 4.62 1.00
C GLY A 7 31.98 4.89 2.49
N GLN A 8 31.04 5.48 3.23
CA GLN A 8 31.23 5.76 4.66
C GLN A 8 30.49 4.79 5.56
N LEU A 9 29.41 4.15 5.09
CA LEU A 9 28.79 3.06 5.84
C LEU A 9 29.75 1.87 5.97
N ASP A 10 30.51 1.57 4.92
CA ASP A 10 31.51 0.49 4.93
C ASP A 10 32.67 0.76 5.87
N LYS A 11 33.06 2.03 6.06
CA LYS A 11 34.07 2.41 7.05
C LYS A 11 33.50 2.52 8.46
N ALA A 12 32.25 2.95 8.60
CA ALA A 12 31.60 3.16 9.89
C ALA A 12 31.27 1.82 10.59
N GLU A 13 30.83 0.81 9.85
CA GLU A 13 30.45 -0.48 10.43
C GLU A 13 31.56 -1.12 11.29
N PRO A 14 32.81 -1.33 10.81
CA PRO A 14 33.85 -1.95 11.63
C PRO A 14 34.20 -1.11 12.87
N ILE A 15 34.19 0.22 12.76
CA ILE A 15 34.44 1.13 13.88
C ILE A 15 33.34 1.00 14.94
N LEU A 16 32.07 0.97 14.51
CA LEU A 16 30.93 0.85 15.39
C LEU A 16 30.85 -0.53 16.04
N ARG A 17 31.19 -1.60 15.31
CA ARG A 17 31.32 -2.94 15.90
C ARG A 17 32.40 -2.98 16.98
N HIS A 18 33.55 -2.36 16.74
CA HIS A 18 34.59 -2.24 17.75
C HIS A 18 34.13 -1.42 18.96
N ALA A 19 33.44 -0.30 18.74
CA ALA A 19 32.90 0.55 19.81
C ALA A 19 31.89 -0.21 20.69
N VAL A 20 30.97 -0.97 20.08
CA VAL A 20 30.00 -1.80 20.82
C VAL A 20 30.70 -2.88 21.65
N ASN A 21 31.83 -3.43 21.17
CA ASN A 21 32.60 -4.44 21.91
C ASN A 21 33.40 -3.86 23.07
N VAL A 22 34.00 -2.68 22.90
CA VAL A 22 34.85 -2.04 23.92
C VAL A 22 34.03 -1.32 24.99
N ALA A 23 32.87 -0.77 24.61
CA ALA A 23 31.97 -0.05 25.51
C ALA A 23 30.53 -0.59 25.37
N PRO A 24 30.25 -1.78 25.93
CA PRO A 24 28.95 -2.45 25.79
C PRO A 24 27.82 -1.78 26.58
N ASP A 25 28.09 -0.70 27.31
CA ASP A 25 27.12 0.16 27.99
C ASP A 25 26.70 1.37 27.15
N GLN A 26 27.42 1.68 26.06
CA GLN A 26 27.10 2.81 25.19
C GLN A 26 26.00 2.48 24.17
N VAL A 27 24.76 2.74 24.56
CA VAL A 27 23.55 2.53 23.72
C VAL A 27 23.63 3.26 22.38
N ASN A 28 24.16 4.49 22.36
CA ASN A 28 24.29 5.28 21.13
C ASN A 28 25.15 4.58 20.05
N ALA A 29 26.19 3.84 20.45
CA ALA A 29 27.02 3.08 19.52
C ALA A 29 26.25 1.90 18.91
N ARG A 30 25.41 1.21 19.70
CA ARG A 30 24.50 0.17 19.20
C ARG A 30 23.44 0.73 18.26
N VAL A 31 22.80 1.84 18.60
CA VAL A 31 21.82 2.49 17.74
C VAL A 31 22.47 2.89 16.41
N ALA A 32 23.65 3.50 16.45
CA ALA A 32 24.40 3.86 15.23
C ALA A 32 24.77 2.63 14.40
N LEU A 33 25.21 1.52 15.02
CA LEU A 33 25.49 0.27 14.31
C LEU A 33 24.22 -0.29 13.64
N GLY A 34 23.10 -0.33 14.37
CA GLY A 34 21.81 -0.75 13.83
C GLY A 34 21.35 0.09 12.64
N VAL A 35 21.52 1.42 12.73
CA VAL A 35 21.24 2.34 11.61
C VAL A 35 22.13 2.04 10.40
N VAL A 36 23.44 1.85 10.60
CA VAL A 36 24.36 1.53 9.50
C VAL A 36 23.98 0.21 8.83
N LEU A 37 23.67 -0.83 9.61
CA LEU A 37 23.21 -2.12 9.08
C LEU A 37 21.91 -1.99 8.29
N ALA A 38 20.93 -1.25 8.82
CA ALA A 38 19.66 -1.00 8.14
C ALA A 38 19.85 -0.26 6.81
N ARG A 39 20.73 0.75 6.76
CA ARG A 39 21.02 1.51 5.54
C ARG A 39 21.78 0.69 4.48
N LYS A 40 22.50 -0.34 4.91
CA LYS A 40 23.11 -1.36 4.02
C LYS A 40 22.12 -2.45 3.59
N GLY A 41 20.84 -2.34 3.93
CA GLY A 41 19.81 -3.34 3.63
C GLY A 41 19.86 -4.58 4.53
N ARG A 42 20.76 -4.62 5.52
CA ARG A 42 20.96 -5.77 6.43
C ARG A 42 20.02 -5.67 7.63
N HIS A 43 18.71 -5.56 7.36
CA HIS A 43 17.69 -5.35 8.39
C HIS A 43 17.63 -6.48 9.41
N ALA A 44 17.81 -7.74 8.98
CA ALA A 44 17.82 -8.91 9.86
C ALA A 44 18.97 -8.86 10.89
N GLU A 45 20.12 -8.29 10.51
CA GLU A 45 21.25 -8.11 11.43
C GLU A 45 21.12 -6.86 12.30
N ALA A 46 20.40 -5.82 11.82
CA ALA A 46 20.14 -4.61 12.59
C ALA A 46 19.21 -4.86 13.79
N ILE A 47 18.20 -5.72 13.63
CA ILE A 47 17.18 -6.00 14.64
C ILE A 47 17.77 -6.46 15.99
N PRO A 48 18.63 -7.49 16.09
CA PRO A 48 19.17 -7.91 17.38
C PRO A 48 19.97 -6.79 18.06
N VAL A 49 20.77 -6.04 17.30
CA VAL A 49 21.55 -4.90 17.83
C VAL A 49 20.63 -3.80 18.37
N LEU A 50 19.53 -3.50 17.67
CA LEU A 50 18.55 -2.49 18.09
C LEU A 50 17.68 -2.98 19.25
N ARG A 51 17.36 -4.28 19.34
CA ARG A 51 16.68 -4.87 20.50
C ARG A 51 17.53 -4.77 21.75
N GLU A 52 18.84 -5.02 21.67
CA GLU A 52 19.75 -4.78 22.79
C GLU A 52 19.78 -3.31 23.20
N ALA A 53 19.81 -2.38 22.23
CA ALA A 53 19.74 -0.95 22.52
C ALA A 53 18.45 -0.57 23.27
N VAL A 54 17.30 -1.09 22.84
CA VAL A 54 16.01 -0.89 23.51
C VAL A 54 15.97 -1.53 24.90
N ALA A 55 16.56 -2.72 25.07
CA ALA A 55 16.61 -3.39 26.36
C ALA A 55 17.47 -2.63 27.39
N GLN A 56 18.56 -2.01 26.94
CA GLN A 56 19.45 -1.21 27.78
C GLN A 56 18.87 0.17 28.09
N GLU A 57 18.24 0.83 27.12
CA GLU A 57 17.61 2.13 27.30
C GLU A 57 16.19 2.13 26.69
N PRO A 58 15.18 1.67 27.45
CA PRO A 58 13.80 1.57 26.98
C PRO A 58 13.15 2.92 26.61
N THR A 59 13.76 4.03 27.03
CA THR A 59 13.32 5.41 26.77
C THR A 59 14.04 6.07 25.59
N ASN A 60 14.88 5.34 24.84
CA ASN A 60 15.57 5.88 23.68
C ASN A 60 14.66 5.90 22.44
N PRO A 61 14.14 7.06 21.98
CA PRO A 61 13.22 7.12 20.84
C PRO A 61 13.86 6.65 19.53
N TRP A 62 15.16 6.88 19.35
CA TRP A 62 15.88 6.51 18.14
C TRP A 62 16.06 5.00 18.02
N ALA A 63 16.31 4.31 19.13
CA ALA A 63 16.39 2.85 19.15
C ALA A 63 15.07 2.23 18.71
N HIS A 64 13.96 2.66 19.32
CA HIS A 64 12.60 2.22 18.99
C HIS A 64 12.21 2.50 17.53
N ARG A 65 12.49 3.72 17.04
CA ARG A 65 12.17 4.09 15.66
C ARG A 65 12.92 3.23 14.64
N ASN A 66 14.22 3.05 14.81
CA ASN A 66 15.04 2.29 13.87
C ASN A 66 14.71 0.79 13.95
N LEU A 67 14.40 0.27 15.16
CA LEU A 67 13.92 -1.10 15.33
C LEU A 67 12.62 -1.30 14.56
N GLY A 68 11.63 -0.43 14.80
CA GLY A 68 10.35 -0.50 14.13
C GLY A 68 10.43 -0.39 12.60
N GLY A 69 11.31 0.49 12.09
CA GLY A 69 11.59 0.57 10.66
C GLY A 69 12.14 -0.74 10.07
N CYS A 70 13.10 -1.39 10.74
CA CYS A 70 13.65 -2.67 10.29
C CYS A 70 12.61 -3.80 10.35
N LEU A 71 11.83 -3.86 11.44
CA LEU A 71 10.75 -4.84 11.61
C LEU A 71 9.69 -4.71 10.51
N MET A 72 9.29 -3.48 10.19
CA MET A 72 8.35 -3.19 9.11
C MET A 72 8.88 -3.68 7.75
N THR A 73 10.16 -3.43 7.44
CA THR A 73 10.78 -3.91 6.18
C THR A 73 10.79 -5.44 6.08
N LEU A 74 10.89 -6.16 7.19
CA LEU A 74 10.83 -7.62 7.22
C LEU A 74 9.40 -8.18 7.38
N GLY A 75 8.37 -7.33 7.36
CA GLY A 75 6.97 -7.75 7.49
C GLY A 75 6.56 -8.15 8.90
N GLN A 76 7.35 -7.85 9.93
CA GLN A 76 7.02 -8.09 11.35
C GLN A 76 6.13 -6.95 11.88
N ILE A 77 4.93 -6.83 11.32
CA ILE A 77 4.04 -5.65 11.46
C ILE A 77 3.66 -5.35 12.92
N ALA A 78 3.27 -6.36 13.71
CA ALA A 78 2.83 -6.15 15.10
C ALA A 78 3.95 -5.61 16.01
N GLU A 79 5.16 -6.14 15.87
CA GLU A 79 6.33 -5.66 16.62
C GLU A 79 6.79 -4.27 16.14
N ALA A 80 6.67 -4.02 14.83
CA ALA A 80 6.94 -2.72 14.24
C ALA A 80 6.01 -1.65 14.81
N GLU A 81 4.71 -1.94 14.91
CA GLU A 81 3.72 -1.03 15.51
C GLU A 81 4.11 -0.68 16.94
N THR A 82 4.39 -1.69 17.76
CA THR A 82 4.75 -1.51 19.18
C THR A 82 5.97 -0.60 19.32
N SER A 83 7.00 -0.84 18.51
CA SER A 83 8.24 -0.06 18.55
C SER A 83 8.02 1.38 18.05
N LEU A 84 7.30 1.57 16.95
CA LEU A 84 7.05 2.89 16.37
C LEU A 84 6.10 3.74 17.22
N ARG A 85 5.09 3.12 17.84
CA ARG A 85 4.21 3.76 18.81
C ARG A 85 5.01 4.26 20.00
N ARG A 86 5.92 3.43 20.53
CA ARG A 86 6.80 3.84 21.62
C ARG A 86 7.75 4.97 21.22
N ALA A 87 8.30 4.94 20.01
CA ALA A 87 9.13 6.03 19.49
C ALA A 87 8.35 7.35 19.39
N ALA A 88 7.11 7.31 18.89
CA ALA A 88 6.24 8.48 18.78
C ALA A 88 5.77 9.03 20.14
N GLU A 89 5.58 8.18 21.16
CA GLU A 89 5.32 8.60 22.53
C GLU A 89 6.52 9.33 23.16
N LEU A 90 7.72 8.76 22.98
CA LEU A 90 8.96 9.28 23.55
C LEU A 90 9.43 10.56 22.84
N ASN A 91 9.17 10.69 21.54
CA ASN A 91 9.45 11.88 20.76
C ASN A 91 8.30 12.20 19.79
N PRO A 92 7.29 12.95 20.24
CA PRO A 92 6.13 13.31 19.43
C PRO A 92 6.43 14.22 18.23
N ALA A 93 7.64 14.79 18.15
CA ALA A 93 8.08 15.67 17.06
C ALA A 93 9.05 14.96 16.09
N ASP A 94 9.17 13.64 16.14
CA ASP A 94 9.95 12.85 15.17
C ASP A 94 9.08 12.50 13.94
N PRO A 95 9.26 13.19 12.80
CA PRO A 95 8.41 12.96 11.64
C PRO A 95 8.65 11.57 11.02
N GLN A 96 9.84 10.96 11.17
CA GLN A 96 10.09 9.60 10.69
C GLN A 96 9.38 8.54 11.55
N ALA A 97 9.33 8.72 12.87
CA ALA A 97 8.60 7.82 13.75
C ALA A 97 7.09 7.88 13.48
N LEU A 98 6.53 9.10 13.38
CA LEU A 98 5.12 9.32 13.06
C LEU A 98 4.75 8.75 11.69
N PHE A 99 5.57 9.00 10.67
CA PHE A 99 5.33 8.47 9.32
C PHE A 99 5.38 6.95 9.30
N GLY A 100 6.39 6.34 9.94
CA GLY A 100 6.49 4.88 10.04
C GLY A 100 5.28 4.27 10.76
N LEU A 101 4.84 4.85 11.87
CA LEU A 101 3.65 4.39 12.59
C LEU A 101 2.39 4.50 11.72
N ALA A 102 2.23 5.61 10.99
CA ALA A 102 1.11 5.79 10.07
C ALA A 102 1.07 4.72 8.98
N GLN A 103 2.24 4.35 8.42
CA GLN A 103 2.32 3.27 7.43
C GLN A 103 1.93 1.90 8.01
N VAL A 104 2.34 1.62 9.24
CA VAL A 104 1.95 0.38 9.94
C VAL A 104 0.45 0.34 10.19
N LEU A 105 -0.13 1.44 10.69
CA LEU A 105 -1.57 1.54 10.95
C LEU A 105 -2.40 1.46 9.67
N GLN A 106 -1.91 2.04 8.57
CA GLN A 106 -2.51 1.88 7.25
C GLN A 106 -2.50 0.40 6.79
N ALA A 107 -1.41 -0.33 7.06
CA ALA A 107 -1.31 -1.75 6.72
C ALA A 107 -2.21 -2.65 7.60
N THR A 108 -2.48 -2.25 8.85
CA THR A 108 -3.36 -2.99 9.77
C THR A 108 -4.83 -2.57 9.68
N GLY A 109 -5.15 -1.53 8.93
CA GLY A 109 -6.52 -1.08 8.66
C GLY A 109 -7.03 0.06 9.57
N GLU A 110 -6.19 0.59 10.45
CA GLU A 110 -6.52 1.71 11.33
C GLU A 110 -6.34 3.06 10.61
N LEU A 111 -7.11 3.22 9.52
CA LEU A 111 -6.93 4.29 8.53
C LEU A 111 -7.11 5.69 9.11
N LYS A 112 -7.98 5.86 10.11
CA LYS A 112 -8.22 7.16 10.75
C LYS A 112 -7.00 7.63 11.55
N GLU A 113 -6.45 6.76 12.39
CA GLU A 113 -5.25 7.08 13.18
C GLU A 113 -4.04 7.30 12.24
N ALA A 114 -3.94 6.54 11.16
CA ALA A 114 -2.93 6.77 10.13
C ALA A 114 -3.04 8.17 9.50
N ASP A 115 -4.25 8.62 9.10
CA ASP A 115 -4.45 9.97 8.53
C ASP A 115 -4.06 11.08 9.53
N ASP A 116 -4.46 10.94 10.79
CA ASP A 116 -4.12 11.88 11.87
C ASP A 116 -2.60 12.02 12.05
N LEU A 117 -1.87 10.91 11.97
CA LEU A 117 -0.41 10.92 12.04
C LEU A 117 0.24 11.55 10.81
N TYR A 118 -0.28 11.29 9.61
CA TYR A 118 0.21 11.97 8.40
C TYR A 118 -0.03 13.48 8.45
N ILE A 119 -1.16 13.94 9.00
CA ILE A 119 -1.40 15.38 9.27
C ILE A 119 -0.30 15.94 10.17
N LYS A 120 0.06 15.24 11.25
CA LYS A 120 1.14 15.68 12.16
C LYS A 120 2.49 15.75 11.43
N VAL A 121 2.83 14.76 10.60
CA VAL A 121 4.06 14.78 9.79
C VAL A 121 4.11 16.02 8.89
N ILE A 122 3.01 16.35 8.22
CA ILE A 122 2.92 17.53 7.35
C ILE A 122 3.03 18.83 8.17
N ALA A 123 2.42 18.88 9.35
CA ALA A 123 2.44 20.06 10.21
C ALA A 123 3.83 20.36 10.81
N LEU A 124 4.67 19.34 11.01
CA LEU A 124 6.03 19.50 11.55
C LEU A 124 6.97 20.20 10.56
N ASP A 125 6.94 19.80 9.28
CA ASP A 125 7.69 20.47 8.21
C ASP A 125 7.01 20.22 6.86
N GLU A 126 6.17 21.17 6.45
CA GLU A 126 5.34 21.09 5.25
C GLU A 126 6.15 20.95 3.95
N ARG A 127 7.41 21.42 3.93
CA ARG A 127 8.28 21.42 2.75
C ARG A 127 9.24 20.24 2.72
N SER A 128 9.21 19.38 3.75
CA SER A 128 10.05 18.19 3.78
C SER A 128 9.62 17.16 2.72
N SER A 129 10.59 16.38 2.23
CA SER A 129 10.29 15.24 1.36
C SER A 129 9.36 14.21 2.02
N LEU A 130 9.35 14.16 3.36
CA LEU A 130 8.47 13.26 4.11
C LEU A 130 7.03 13.80 4.17
N ALA A 131 6.83 15.11 4.29
CA ALA A 131 5.52 15.72 4.20
C ALA A 131 4.90 15.51 2.80
N GLU A 132 5.69 15.60 1.73
CA GLU A 132 5.20 15.29 0.38
C GLU A 132 4.75 13.83 0.25
N LYS A 133 5.52 12.87 0.80
CA LYS A 133 5.10 11.47 0.88
C LYS A 133 3.83 11.30 1.71
N ALA A 134 3.72 11.99 2.84
CA ALA A 134 2.53 11.94 3.69
C ALA A 134 1.29 12.47 2.94
N LYS A 135 1.40 13.60 2.22
CA LYS A 135 0.30 14.13 1.38
C LYS A 135 -0.17 13.12 0.32
N GLN A 136 0.78 12.41 -0.30
CA GLN A 136 0.47 11.36 -1.28
C GLN A 136 -0.28 10.18 -0.64
N GLU A 137 0.21 9.67 0.50
CA GLU A 137 -0.46 8.57 1.22
C GLU A 137 -1.86 8.98 1.71
N ARG A 138 -2.04 10.19 2.23
CA ARG A 138 -3.37 10.71 2.60
C ARG A 138 -4.33 10.79 1.43
N THR A 139 -3.84 11.15 0.24
CA THR A 139 -4.68 11.18 -0.97
C THR A 139 -5.13 9.75 -1.34
N LYS A 140 -4.24 8.75 -1.23
CA LYS A 140 -4.60 7.34 -1.42
C LYS A 140 -5.60 6.87 -0.38
N LEU A 141 -5.37 7.19 0.90
CA LEU A 141 -6.30 6.87 2.00
C LEU A 141 -7.67 7.48 1.80
N SER A 142 -7.73 8.74 1.37
CA SER A 142 -8.99 9.43 1.06
C SER A 142 -9.70 8.79 -0.13
N GLN A 143 -8.99 8.38 -1.19
CA GLN A 143 -9.60 7.65 -2.31
C GLN A 143 -10.13 6.28 -1.88
N GLN A 144 -9.38 5.55 -1.05
CA GLN A 144 -9.80 4.25 -0.51
C GLN A 144 -11.01 4.40 0.43
N SER A 145 -10.95 5.37 1.35
CA SER A 145 -12.01 5.63 2.33
C SER A 145 -13.25 6.22 1.69
N PHE A 146 -13.14 7.10 0.70
CA PHE A 146 -14.28 7.64 -0.05
C PHE A 146 -14.99 6.52 -0.84
N ARG A 147 -14.23 5.60 -1.45
CA ARG A 147 -14.82 4.43 -2.11
C ARG A 147 -15.46 3.45 -1.12
N ALA A 148 -14.88 3.27 0.06
CA ALA A 148 -15.43 2.38 1.10
C ALA A 148 -16.62 2.99 1.89
N ALA A 149 -16.61 4.31 2.12
CA ALA A 149 -17.58 5.03 2.96
C ALA A 149 -18.87 5.43 2.23
N LEU A 150 -19.02 5.06 0.96
CA LEU A 150 -20.23 5.30 0.18
C LEU A 150 -20.91 4.00 -0.28
N PRO A 151 -21.37 3.12 0.64
CA PRO A 151 -22.36 2.11 0.29
C PRO A 151 -23.62 2.82 -0.23
N GLY A 152 -23.96 2.64 -1.51
CA GLY A 152 -25.13 3.25 -2.15
C GLY A 152 -24.86 4.35 -3.19
N MET A 153 -23.61 4.77 -3.42
CA MET A 153 -23.21 5.54 -4.62
C MET A 153 -22.54 4.64 -5.67
N GLU A 154 -22.86 3.34 -5.69
CA GLU A 154 -22.47 2.51 -6.82
C GLU A 154 -23.11 3.07 -8.10
N ARG A 155 -22.28 3.22 -9.12
CA ARG A 155 -22.72 3.61 -10.46
C ARG A 155 -23.73 2.56 -10.95
N PRO A 156 -25.04 2.88 -11.07
CA PRO A 156 -26.06 1.87 -11.36
C PRO A 156 -25.80 1.19 -12.71
N ASP A 157 -25.31 1.95 -13.68
CA ASP A 157 -24.87 1.46 -14.97
C ASP A 157 -23.67 0.50 -14.87
N ALA A 158 -22.65 0.81 -14.07
CA ALA A 158 -21.52 -0.09 -13.85
C ALA A 158 -21.92 -1.40 -13.16
N ILE A 159 -22.85 -1.37 -12.19
CA ILE A 159 -23.43 -2.60 -11.61
C ILE A 159 -24.09 -3.43 -12.70
N MET A 160 -24.93 -2.81 -13.54
CA MET A 160 -25.64 -3.52 -14.61
C MET A 160 -24.69 -4.09 -15.67
N TYR A 161 -23.62 -3.37 -16.01
CA TYR A 161 -22.58 -3.90 -16.91
C TYR A 161 -21.81 -5.07 -16.28
N CYS A 162 -21.45 -4.99 -14.99
CA CYS A 162 -20.82 -6.10 -14.28
C CYS A 162 -21.74 -7.32 -14.20
N LEU A 163 -23.04 -7.11 -13.93
CA LEU A 163 -24.06 -8.16 -13.91
C LEU A 163 -24.21 -8.82 -15.28
N SER A 164 -24.29 -8.02 -16.35
CA SER A 164 -24.34 -8.52 -17.72
C SER A 164 -23.10 -9.34 -18.07
N ALA A 165 -21.91 -8.85 -17.71
CA ALA A 165 -20.65 -9.56 -17.93
C ALA A 165 -20.61 -10.90 -17.19
N LEU A 166 -21.06 -10.95 -15.93
CA LEU A 166 -21.16 -12.18 -15.15
C LEU A 166 -22.06 -13.23 -15.86
N GLN A 167 -23.26 -12.83 -16.28
CA GLN A 167 -24.21 -13.69 -16.97
C GLN A 167 -23.69 -14.23 -18.31
N VAL A 168 -22.94 -13.41 -19.05
CA VAL A 168 -22.35 -13.83 -20.33
C VAL A 168 -21.18 -14.79 -20.10
N PHE A 169 -20.28 -14.45 -19.18
CA PHE A 169 -19.09 -15.26 -18.89
C PHE A 169 -19.40 -16.57 -18.19
N GLU A 170 -20.55 -16.71 -17.53
CA GLU A 170 -21.01 -18.00 -16.98
C GLU A 170 -21.11 -19.09 -18.07
N LYS A 171 -21.42 -18.71 -19.30
CA LYS A 171 -21.61 -19.63 -20.44
C LYS A 171 -20.35 -19.81 -21.29
N MET A 172 -19.22 -19.22 -20.89
CA MET A 172 -17.97 -19.20 -21.66
C MET A 172 -16.85 -19.96 -20.97
N LYS A 173 -15.90 -20.49 -21.76
CA LYS A 173 -14.69 -21.12 -21.22
C LYS A 173 -13.71 -20.07 -20.69
N PRO A 174 -12.88 -20.38 -19.67
CA PRO A 174 -11.87 -19.46 -19.14
C PRO A 174 -10.96 -18.83 -20.19
N GLU A 175 -10.62 -19.56 -21.25
CA GLU A 175 -9.75 -19.14 -22.35
C GLU A 175 -10.42 -18.05 -23.21
N GLU A 176 -11.74 -18.14 -23.40
CA GLU A 176 -12.53 -17.15 -24.14
C GLU A 176 -12.65 -15.87 -23.31
N ILE A 177 -12.91 -16.00 -22.01
CA ILE A 177 -12.97 -14.89 -21.05
C ILE A 177 -11.62 -14.17 -21.00
N LYS A 178 -10.53 -14.92 -20.90
CA LYS A 178 -9.16 -14.41 -20.91
C LYS A 178 -8.90 -13.62 -22.21
N LYS A 179 -9.25 -14.19 -23.36
CA LYS A 179 -9.09 -13.52 -24.66
C LYS A 179 -9.81 -12.17 -24.72
N ILE A 180 -11.05 -12.10 -24.22
CA ILE A 180 -11.83 -10.85 -24.15
C ILE A 180 -11.14 -9.84 -23.23
N GLY A 181 -10.72 -10.24 -22.03
CA GLY A 181 -10.01 -9.36 -21.09
C GLY A 181 -8.75 -8.74 -21.68
N PHE A 182 -7.91 -9.55 -22.33
CA PHE A 182 -6.69 -9.06 -22.99
C PHE A 182 -6.98 -8.19 -24.22
N GLU A 183 -7.99 -8.52 -25.01
CA GLU A 183 -8.39 -7.69 -26.16
C GLU A 183 -8.80 -6.28 -25.71
N ILE A 184 -9.59 -6.18 -24.64
CA ILE A 184 -10.01 -4.90 -24.06
C ILE A 184 -8.79 -4.15 -23.50
N ALA A 185 -7.90 -4.83 -22.77
CA ALA A 185 -6.69 -4.23 -22.23
C ALA A 185 -5.80 -3.63 -23.34
N LEU A 186 -5.66 -4.34 -24.46
CA LEU A 186 -4.91 -3.86 -25.62
C LEU A 186 -5.59 -2.63 -26.26
N LEU A 187 -6.92 -2.66 -26.39
CA LEU A 187 -7.69 -1.52 -26.91
C LEU A 187 -7.56 -0.29 -26.00
N GLY A 188 -7.46 -0.50 -24.69
CA GLY A 188 -7.32 0.54 -23.68
C GLY A 188 -5.95 1.19 -23.56
N GLN A 189 -4.89 0.69 -24.21
CA GLN A 189 -3.57 1.32 -24.21
C GLN A 189 -3.58 2.77 -24.75
N LYS A 190 -4.56 3.11 -25.59
CA LYS A 190 -4.76 4.47 -26.14
C LYS A 190 -5.74 5.32 -25.31
N GLY A 191 -6.20 4.80 -24.17
CA GLY A 191 -7.25 5.36 -23.33
C GLY A 191 -8.65 4.96 -23.81
N LEU A 192 -9.49 4.50 -22.88
CA LEU A 192 -10.93 4.33 -23.10
C LEU A 192 -11.67 5.53 -22.50
N ALA A 193 -12.49 6.21 -23.30
CA ALA A 193 -13.38 7.26 -22.79
C ALA A 193 -14.50 6.63 -21.94
N THR A 194 -14.39 6.76 -20.61
CA THR A 194 -15.33 6.17 -19.63
C THR A 194 -16.41 7.13 -19.13
N THR A 195 -16.30 8.43 -19.41
CA THR A 195 -17.28 9.48 -19.06
C THR A 195 -17.99 9.99 -20.30
N GLU A 196 -19.30 10.23 -20.21
CA GLU A 196 -20.23 10.79 -21.23
C GLU A 196 -19.61 11.10 -22.61
N SER A 197 -19.30 10.04 -23.35
CA SER A 197 -18.74 10.12 -24.70
C SER A 197 -19.61 9.30 -25.65
N ALA A 198 -19.96 9.88 -26.80
CA ALA A 198 -20.68 9.19 -27.87
C ALA A 198 -19.83 8.08 -28.54
N GLN A 199 -18.54 7.99 -28.19
CA GLN A 199 -17.62 7.02 -28.76
C GLN A 199 -18.03 5.58 -28.41
N LYS A 200 -18.15 4.75 -29.46
CA LYS A 200 -18.47 3.32 -29.35
C LYS A 200 -17.27 2.48 -29.77
N TYR A 201 -17.05 1.41 -29.04
CA TYR A 201 -15.99 0.43 -29.26
C TYR A 201 -16.59 -0.88 -29.75
N ARG A 202 -15.79 -1.68 -30.47
CA ARG A 202 -16.15 -3.01 -30.93
C ARG A 202 -15.03 -3.99 -30.56
N LEU A 203 -15.43 -5.20 -30.20
CA LEU A 203 -14.50 -6.31 -29.96
C LEU A 203 -14.61 -7.29 -31.11
N LYS A 204 -13.50 -7.96 -31.43
CA LYS A 204 -13.45 -9.11 -32.34
C LYS A 204 -13.99 -10.35 -31.66
N SER A 205 -13.76 -10.49 -30.35
CA SER A 205 -14.14 -11.68 -29.59
C SER A 205 -15.58 -11.66 -29.08
N MET A 206 -16.30 -10.54 -29.22
CA MET A 206 -17.69 -10.41 -28.78
C MET A 206 -18.47 -9.45 -29.68
N PRO A 207 -19.63 -9.86 -30.23
CA PRO A 207 -20.45 -8.99 -31.06
C PRO A 207 -21.09 -7.88 -30.24
N GLY A 208 -21.25 -6.70 -30.84
CA GLY A 208 -21.92 -5.55 -30.23
C GLY A 208 -21.13 -4.25 -30.33
N GLN A 209 -21.70 -3.20 -29.74
CA GLN A 209 -21.06 -1.92 -29.56
C GLN A 209 -21.07 -1.56 -28.08
N PHE A 210 -19.90 -1.16 -27.58
CA PHE A 210 -19.66 -0.97 -26.16
C PHE A 210 -19.30 0.48 -25.88
N SER A 211 -19.75 1.02 -24.75
CA SER A 211 -19.15 2.25 -24.19
C SER A 211 -17.81 1.91 -23.53
N GLY A 212 -16.97 2.92 -23.27
CA GLY A 212 -15.72 2.70 -22.56
C GLY A 212 -15.95 2.13 -21.16
N LEU A 213 -16.96 2.63 -20.42
CA LEU A 213 -17.31 2.11 -19.10
C LEU A 213 -17.74 0.63 -19.16
N HIS A 214 -18.53 0.24 -20.17
CA HIS A 214 -18.93 -1.16 -20.35
C HIS A 214 -17.71 -2.06 -20.60
N LEU A 215 -16.78 -1.63 -21.47
CA LEU A 215 -15.54 -2.38 -21.69
C LEU A 215 -14.70 -2.52 -20.42
N VAL A 216 -14.56 -1.46 -19.61
CA VAL A 216 -13.85 -1.53 -18.34
C VAL A 216 -14.52 -2.53 -17.39
N CYS A 217 -15.85 -2.56 -17.32
CA CYS A 217 -16.57 -3.54 -16.51
C CYS A 217 -16.36 -4.99 -17.01
N LEU A 218 -16.44 -5.22 -18.33
CA LEU A 218 -16.18 -6.53 -18.93
C LEU A 218 -14.76 -7.02 -18.61
N MET A 219 -13.77 -6.15 -18.78
CA MET A 219 -12.37 -6.45 -18.46
C MET A 219 -12.19 -6.77 -16.98
N TYR A 220 -12.78 -5.97 -16.09
CA TYR A 220 -12.71 -6.18 -14.65
C TYR A 220 -13.27 -7.56 -14.25
N VAL A 221 -14.49 -7.88 -14.70
CA VAL A 221 -15.10 -9.19 -14.43
C VAL A 221 -14.29 -10.35 -15.02
N ALA A 222 -13.72 -10.17 -16.21
CA ALA A 222 -12.90 -11.19 -16.86
C ALA A 222 -11.68 -11.54 -16.01
N PHE A 223 -10.88 -10.55 -15.60
CA PHE A 223 -9.69 -10.77 -14.78
C PHE A 223 -10.03 -11.29 -13.39
N ARG A 224 -11.12 -10.83 -12.76
CA ARG A 224 -11.57 -11.42 -11.48
C ARG A 224 -11.89 -12.92 -11.59
N LYS A 225 -12.32 -13.41 -12.76
CA LYS A 225 -12.56 -14.83 -13.00
C LYS A 225 -11.28 -15.62 -13.33
N VAL A 226 -10.35 -15.06 -14.10
CA VAL A 226 -9.20 -15.82 -14.66
C VAL A 226 -7.83 -15.48 -14.05
N ALA A 227 -7.71 -14.35 -13.35
CA ALA A 227 -6.49 -13.86 -12.71
C ALA A 227 -6.84 -12.90 -11.55
N PRO A 228 -7.42 -13.40 -10.44
CA PRO A 228 -7.98 -12.58 -9.37
C PRO A 228 -6.95 -11.69 -8.65
N ASP A 229 -5.67 -12.08 -8.69
CA ASP A 229 -4.55 -11.35 -8.07
C ASP A 229 -3.98 -10.24 -8.96
N HIS A 230 -4.48 -10.09 -10.19
CA HIS A 230 -4.01 -9.06 -11.12
C HIS A 230 -4.68 -7.72 -10.83
N ASP A 231 -3.89 -6.69 -10.50
CA ASP A 231 -4.37 -5.32 -10.38
C ASP A 231 -4.58 -4.70 -11.76
N ILE A 232 -5.81 -4.29 -12.03
CA ILE A 232 -6.28 -3.78 -13.33
C ILE A 232 -6.24 -2.23 -13.34
N GLY A 233 -5.82 -1.60 -12.23
CA GLY A 233 -5.71 -0.14 -12.10
C GLY A 233 -7.06 0.60 -12.06
N PHE A 234 -8.18 -0.14 -12.06
CA PHE A 234 -9.54 0.37 -11.95
C PHE A 234 -10.27 -0.36 -10.82
N ASP A 235 -10.89 0.41 -9.93
CA ASP A 235 -11.66 -0.13 -8.82
C ASP A 235 -13.15 -0.14 -9.16
N LEU A 236 -13.67 -1.35 -9.30
CA LEU A 236 -15.08 -1.69 -9.49
C LEU A 236 -15.53 -2.72 -8.43
N SER A 237 -14.80 -2.82 -7.32
CA SER A 237 -14.99 -3.87 -6.31
C SER A 237 -16.42 -3.86 -5.75
N ASN A 238 -16.91 -2.71 -5.31
CA ASN A 238 -18.28 -2.55 -4.79
C ASN A 238 -19.35 -2.88 -5.85
N GLU A 239 -19.23 -2.33 -7.07
CA GLU A 239 -20.20 -2.60 -8.13
C GLU A 239 -20.21 -4.08 -8.54
N PHE A 240 -19.04 -4.71 -8.56
CA PHE A 240 -18.87 -6.13 -8.84
C PHE A 240 -19.46 -7.02 -7.74
N GLU A 241 -19.25 -6.69 -6.47
CA GLU A 241 -19.83 -7.43 -5.34
C GLU A 241 -21.35 -7.36 -5.34
N ARG A 242 -21.91 -6.18 -5.61
CA ARG A 242 -23.37 -6.01 -5.73
C ARG A 242 -23.92 -6.77 -6.93
N ALA A 243 -23.26 -6.68 -8.08
CA ALA A 243 -23.62 -7.47 -9.27
C ALA A 243 -23.58 -8.98 -9.00
N THR A 244 -22.54 -9.47 -8.30
CA THR A 244 -22.41 -10.87 -7.90
C THR A 244 -23.53 -11.30 -6.96
N THR A 245 -23.91 -10.45 -6.01
CA THR A 245 -25.03 -10.69 -5.09
C THR A 245 -26.37 -10.77 -5.86
N MET A 246 -26.58 -9.88 -6.84
CA MET A 246 -27.77 -9.90 -7.70
C MET A 246 -27.81 -11.16 -8.58
N HIS A 247 -26.68 -11.54 -9.17
CA HIS A 247 -26.55 -12.73 -10.03
C HIS A 247 -26.93 -14.01 -9.26
N LYS A 248 -26.36 -14.21 -8.07
CA LYS A 248 -26.69 -15.35 -7.18
C LYS A 248 -28.16 -15.38 -6.72
N LYS A 249 -28.81 -14.22 -6.58
CA LYS A 249 -30.25 -14.13 -6.23
C LYS A 249 -31.15 -14.45 -7.42
N GLY A 250 -30.74 -14.12 -8.64
CA GLY A 250 -31.47 -14.41 -9.87
C GLY A 250 -31.50 -15.90 -10.23
N GLU A 251 -30.47 -16.65 -9.85
CA GLU A 251 -30.36 -18.11 -10.08
C GLU A 251 -31.22 -18.96 -9.12
N ARG A 252 -31.74 -18.37 -8.02
CA ARG A 252 -32.54 -19.06 -7.00
C ARG A 252 -34.07 -18.99 -7.25
N LYS A 253 -34.50 -18.46 -8.39
CA LYS A 253 -35.90 -18.42 -8.83
C LYS A 253 -36.07 -19.24 -10.10
#